data_AF-A0A3S1NA54-F1
#
_entry.id   AF-A0A3S1NA54-F1
#
_cell.length_a   1.000
_cell.length_b   1.000
_cell.length_c   1.000
_cell.angle_alpha   90.00
_cell.angle_beta   90.00
_cell.angle_gamma   90.00
#
_symmetry.space_group_name_H-M   'P 1'
#
loop_
_entity.id
_entity.type
_entity.pdbx_description
1 polymer ?
#
loop_
_entity_poly.entity_id
_entity_poly.type
_entity_poly.pdbx_seq_one_letter_code
_entity_poly.pdbx_strand_id
1 'polypeptide(L)'
;MQTYDFIIVGSGSAGSVVAERLSASGRFSVLVLEAGGTDRRFYVQMPLGYGKTFFDPAVNWNYKAEPDPGFGNNADHWPRGKLLGGSSSINAMVYIRGAREDFDAWGAAGNPGWSYGDLLPAFKALEDNEAGADQWRGVGGPLHITDCSNAVHPLTKRYLAAAQQAGLPLNPDFNGATQEGVGVYQITTRNGRRMSAARAFLRPAMKRGNVRVETNALATKILFEGKRAVGVEYEQNGQTKTARAGREVIISGGSINSPQLLQLSGVGPAALLNGLGVPVVHANENVGANLQD
;
A
#
# COMPACT_ATOMS: atom_id res chain seq x y z
N MET A 1 -13.21 18.82 20.27
CA MET A 1 -12.78 17.49 19.77
C MET A 1 -13.50 17.26 18.44
N GLN A 2 -12.80 16.97 17.35
CA GLN A 2 -13.46 16.69 16.07
C GLN A 2 -13.80 15.20 15.95
N THR A 3 -15.00 14.91 15.44
CA THR A 3 -15.54 13.55 15.28
C THR A 3 -15.77 13.28 13.81
N TYR A 4 -15.31 12.12 13.34
CA TYR A 4 -15.50 11.62 11.98
C TYR A 4 -16.15 10.24 12.04
N ASP A 5 -16.87 9.82 11.00
CA ASP A 5 -17.39 8.44 10.94
C ASP A 5 -16.22 7.45 10.92
N PHE A 6 -15.22 7.71 10.07
CA PHE A 6 -14.06 6.86 9.89
C PHE A 6 -12.76 7.66 10.04
N ILE A 7 -11.77 7.07 10.70
CA ILE A 7 -10.40 7.58 10.73
C ILE A 7 -9.50 6.52 10.08
N ILE A 8 -8.75 6.93 9.06
CA ILE A 8 -7.78 6.09 8.36
C ILE A 8 -6.38 6.58 8.74
N VAL A 9 -5.55 5.68 9.27
CA VAL A 9 -4.16 5.97 9.62
C VAL A 9 -3.24 5.48 8.51
N GLY A 10 -2.64 6.41 7.78
CA GLY A 10 -1.79 6.15 6.61
C GLY A 10 -2.57 6.30 5.30
N SER A 11 -2.05 7.14 4.41
CA SER A 11 -2.64 7.40 3.08
C SER A 11 -1.96 6.58 1.97
N GLY A 12 -1.35 5.45 2.33
CA GLY A 12 -0.67 4.53 1.43
C GLY A 12 -1.61 3.87 0.40
N SER A 13 -1.14 2.80 -0.24
CA SER A 13 -1.90 2.08 -1.28
C SER A 13 -3.31 1.69 -0.82
N ALA A 14 -3.41 1.00 0.32
CA ALA A 14 -4.70 0.57 0.87
C ALA A 14 -5.52 1.75 1.42
N GLY A 15 -4.92 2.62 2.24
CA GLY A 15 -5.62 3.75 2.86
C GLY A 15 -6.23 4.71 1.84
N SER A 16 -5.56 4.92 0.70
CA SER A 16 -6.11 5.71 -0.41
C SER A 16 -7.38 5.09 -1.02
N VAL A 17 -7.39 3.77 -1.23
CA VAL A 17 -8.55 3.04 -1.78
C VAL A 17 -9.70 3.06 -0.77
N VAL A 18 -9.41 2.78 0.50
CA VAL A 18 -10.43 2.76 1.57
C VAL A 18 -11.07 4.14 1.75
N ALA A 19 -10.28 5.22 1.74
CA ALA A 19 -10.78 6.58 1.80
C ALA A 19 -11.72 6.89 0.62
N GLU A 20 -11.35 6.46 -0.58
CA GLU A 20 -12.18 6.63 -1.78
C GLU A 20 -13.51 5.88 -1.66
N ARG A 21 -13.48 4.61 -1.25
CA ARG A 21 -14.70 3.77 -1.17
C ARG A 21 -15.65 4.21 -0.06
N LEU A 22 -15.15 4.46 1.15
CA LEU A 22 -15.99 4.87 2.28
C LEU A 22 -16.66 6.22 2.06
N SER A 23 -15.98 7.15 1.39
CA SER A 23 -16.52 8.48 1.13
C SER A 23 -17.43 8.56 -0.11
N ALA A 24 -17.46 7.53 -0.96
CA ALA A 24 -18.10 7.56 -2.28
C ALA A 24 -19.60 7.92 -2.23
N SER A 25 -20.32 7.50 -1.19
CA SER A 25 -21.76 7.79 -1.04
C SER A 25 -22.06 9.23 -0.59
N GLY A 26 -21.04 10.00 -0.17
CA GLY A 26 -21.20 11.31 0.44
C GLY A 26 -21.75 11.29 1.89
N ARG A 27 -22.23 10.14 2.37
CA ARG A 27 -22.91 10.01 3.67
C ARG A 27 -21.96 10.02 4.87
N PHE A 28 -20.72 9.57 4.68
CA PHE A 28 -19.76 9.35 5.77
C PHE A 28 -18.63 10.36 5.72
N SER A 29 -18.30 10.91 6.88
CA SER A 29 -17.13 11.77 7.06
C SER A 29 -15.87 10.94 7.29
N VAL A 30 -14.81 11.19 6.52
CA VAL A 30 -13.57 10.42 6.57
C VAL A 30 -12.40 11.35 6.89
N LEU A 31 -11.65 11.04 7.94
CA LEU A 31 -10.35 11.65 8.23
C LEU A 31 -9.24 10.69 7.80
N VAL A 32 -8.29 11.18 7.02
CA VAL A 32 -7.06 10.45 6.68
C VAL A 32 -5.88 11.17 7.33
N LEU A 33 -5.11 10.45 8.15
CA LEU A 33 -3.90 10.95 8.78
C LEU A 33 -2.68 10.41 8.04
N GLU A 34 -1.89 11.28 7.43
CA GLU A 34 -0.65 10.93 6.74
C GLU A 34 0.55 11.55 7.46
N ALA A 35 1.49 10.70 7.88
CA ALA A 35 2.72 11.14 8.55
C ALA A 35 3.61 11.98 7.63
N GLY A 36 3.58 11.72 6.33
CA GLY A 36 4.34 12.44 5.33
C GLY A 36 3.65 13.67 4.74
N GLY A 37 4.35 14.28 3.79
CA GLY A 37 3.90 15.45 3.06
C GLY A 37 3.27 15.13 1.69
N THR A 38 3.30 16.12 0.80
CA THR A 38 2.75 16.03 -0.55
C THR A 38 3.57 15.15 -1.50
N ASP A 39 2.86 14.44 -2.38
CA ASP A 39 3.37 13.72 -3.56
C ASP A 39 3.57 14.60 -4.80
N ARG A 40 3.30 15.91 -4.70
CA ARG A 40 3.56 16.90 -5.77
C ARG A 40 5.04 17.25 -5.87
N ARG A 41 5.87 16.25 -6.16
CA ARG A 41 7.32 16.37 -6.31
C ARG A 41 7.75 15.81 -7.66
N PHE A 42 8.74 16.44 -8.29
CA PHE A 42 9.20 16.06 -9.63
C PHE A 42 9.62 14.58 -9.70
N TYR A 43 10.55 14.15 -8.83
CA TYR A 43 11.04 12.76 -8.80
C TYR A 43 9.99 11.74 -8.36
N VAL A 44 8.96 12.16 -7.61
CA VAL A 44 7.84 11.29 -7.25
C VAL A 44 6.95 11.03 -8.47
N GLN A 45 6.70 12.04 -9.30
CA GLN A 45 5.78 11.91 -10.43
C GLN A 45 6.42 11.34 -11.71
N MET A 46 7.73 11.51 -11.86
CA MET A 46 8.52 10.94 -12.94
C MET A 46 8.78 9.45 -12.67
N PRO A 47 8.42 8.52 -13.59
CA PRO A 47 8.61 7.09 -13.38
C PRO A 47 10.04 6.70 -12.97
N LEU A 48 11.06 7.13 -13.72
CA LEU A 48 12.48 6.87 -13.41
C LEU A 48 12.98 7.59 -12.14
N GLY A 49 12.18 8.48 -11.55
CA GLY A 49 12.54 9.19 -10.33
C GLY A 49 12.54 8.29 -9.08
N TYR A 50 12.01 7.06 -9.17
CA TYR A 50 12.00 6.12 -8.03
C TYR A 50 13.40 5.88 -7.44
N GLY A 51 14.44 5.82 -8.28
CA GLY A 51 15.83 5.68 -7.82
C GLY A 51 16.33 6.88 -7.00
N LYS A 52 15.80 8.08 -7.24
CA LYS A 52 16.08 9.27 -6.41
C LYS A 52 15.31 9.22 -5.09
N THR A 53 14.06 8.75 -5.11
CA THR A 53 13.23 8.67 -3.90
C THR A 53 13.63 7.54 -2.95
N PHE A 54 14.37 6.55 -3.44
CA PHE A 54 14.75 5.34 -2.69
C PHE A 54 15.54 5.63 -1.40
N PHE A 55 16.33 6.70 -1.38
CA PHE A 55 17.12 7.12 -0.21
C PHE A 55 16.73 8.49 0.33
N ASP A 56 15.74 9.17 -0.26
CA ASP A 56 15.37 10.55 0.10
C ASP A 56 14.53 10.59 1.39
N PRO A 57 15.08 11.06 2.53
CA PRO A 57 14.35 11.10 3.81
C PRO A 57 13.15 12.06 3.81
N ALA A 58 13.05 12.95 2.81
CA ALA A 58 11.91 13.86 2.67
C ALA A 58 10.62 13.15 2.21
N VAL A 59 10.75 11.94 1.65
CA VAL A 59 9.61 11.14 1.14
C VAL A 59 9.69 9.66 1.54
N ASN A 60 10.72 9.27 2.29
CA ASN A 60 10.96 7.88 2.67
C ASN A 60 11.20 7.80 4.19
N TRP A 61 10.69 6.75 4.80
CA TRP A 61 11.01 6.39 6.18
C TRP A 61 12.46 5.96 6.35
N ASN A 62 13.09 5.40 5.30
CA ASN A 62 14.48 4.93 5.29
C ASN A 62 14.78 3.98 6.46
N TYR A 63 13.90 2.99 6.66
CA TYR A 63 14.14 1.97 7.67
C TYR A 63 15.40 1.17 7.35
N LYS A 64 16.04 0.65 8.39
CA LYS A 64 17.08 -0.35 8.29
C LYS A 64 16.69 -1.55 9.12
N ALA A 65 16.84 -2.73 8.54
CA ALA A 65 16.70 -3.97 9.29
C ALA A 65 17.88 -4.14 10.26
N GLU A 66 17.72 -5.04 11.23
CA GLU A 66 18.85 -5.51 12.03
C GLU A 66 19.86 -6.28 11.14
N PRO A 67 21.14 -6.35 11.51
CA PRO A 67 22.12 -7.16 10.79
C PRO A 67 21.73 -8.64 10.70
N ASP A 68 21.78 -9.21 9.49
CA ASP A 68 21.41 -10.61 9.24
C ASP A 68 22.65 -11.48 8.95
N PRO A 69 22.91 -12.54 9.74
CA PRO A 69 23.97 -13.51 9.45
C PRO A 69 23.85 -14.17 8.07
N GLY A 70 22.64 -14.42 7.58
CA GLY A 70 22.36 -14.93 6.23
C GLY A 70 22.71 -13.94 5.12
N PHE A 71 22.88 -12.66 5.47
CA PHE A 71 23.31 -11.59 4.58
C PHE A 71 24.71 -11.05 4.93
N GLY A 72 25.57 -11.91 5.51
CA GLY A 72 26.94 -11.57 5.85
C GLY A 72 27.07 -10.52 6.95
N ASN A 73 26.11 -10.48 7.88
CA ASN A 73 25.96 -9.47 8.94
C ASN A 73 25.76 -8.03 8.43
N ASN A 74 25.24 -7.86 7.21
CA ASN A 74 24.81 -6.55 6.72
C ASN A 74 23.39 -6.24 7.19
N ALA A 75 23.11 -4.95 7.36
CA ALA A 75 21.78 -4.43 7.62
C ALA A 75 21.16 -3.94 6.31
N ASP A 76 20.03 -4.53 5.94
CA ASP A 76 19.32 -4.17 4.70
C ASP A 76 18.56 -2.84 4.84
N HIS A 77 18.43 -2.11 3.73
CA HIS A 77 17.72 -0.84 3.66
C HIS A 77 16.31 -1.06 3.16
N TRP A 78 15.32 -0.69 3.98
CA TRP A 78 13.91 -0.90 3.70
C TRP A 78 13.20 0.42 3.38
N PRO A 79 13.08 0.78 2.08
CA PRO A 79 12.38 1.98 1.67
C PRO A 79 10.88 1.82 1.87
N ARG A 80 10.25 2.77 2.56
CA ARG A 80 8.80 2.87 2.73
C ARG A 80 8.38 4.32 2.53
N GLY A 81 7.39 4.56 1.68
CA GLY A 81 6.99 5.92 1.35
C GLY A 81 6.35 6.64 2.54
N LYS A 82 6.81 7.86 2.81
CA LYS A 82 6.31 8.79 3.84
C LYS A 82 5.80 10.06 3.18
N LEU A 83 4.66 9.95 2.51
CA LEU A 83 3.98 10.99 1.73
C LEU A 83 2.61 10.47 1.27
N LEU A 84 1.77 11.36 0.73
CA LEU A 84 0.50 10.94 0.11
C LEU A 84 0.72 9.80 -0.90
N GLY A 85 -0.02 8.70 -0.73
CA GLY A 85 0.09 7.49 -1.55
C GLY A 85 1.12 6.48 -1.05
N GLY A 86 1.91 6.83 -0.03
CA GLY A 86 2.89 5.97 0.63
C GLY A 86 3.86 5.34 -0.37
N SER A 87 4.13 4.04 -0.21
CA SER A 87 5.07 3.33 -1.08
C SER A 87 4.67 3.31 -2.56
N SER A 88 3.38 3.44 -2.92
CA SER A 88 2.98 3.56 -4.34
C SER A 88 3.51 4.83 -5.01
N SER A 89 3.85 5.84 -4.22
CA SER A 89 4.45 7.09 -4.70
C SER A 89 5.98 6.99 -4.90
N ILE A 90 6.63 5.93 -4.43
CA ILE A 90 8.09 5.74 -4.56
C ILE A 90 8.52 4.39 -5.16
N ASN A 91 7.58 3.48 -5.47
CA ASN A 91 7.89 2.17 -6.04
C ASN A 91 8.32 2.22 -7.52
N ALA A 92 8.67 1.06 -8.10
CA ALA A 92 9.00 0.90 -9.52
C ALA A 92 7.78 0.74 -10.45
N MET A 93 6.55 0.88 -9.95
CA MET A 93 5.27 0.85 -10.69
C MET A 93 4.92 -0.46 -11.41
N VAL A 94 5.77 -1.49 -11.35
CA VAL A 94 5.46 -2.82 -11.89
C VAL A 94 4.11 -3.30 -11.35
N TYR A 95 3.22 -3.71 -12.25
CA TYR A 95 1.88 -4.17 -11.93
C TYR A 95 1.75 -5.67 -12.18
N ILE A 96 1.86 -6.44 -11.11
CA ILE A 96 1.60 -7.88 -11.10
C ILE A 96 0.69 -8.15 -9.92
N ARG A 97 -0.41 -8.87 -10.14
CA ARG A 97 -1.41 -9.17 -9.09
C ARG A 97 -0.86 -10.17 -8.08
N GLY A 98 -0.22 -11.24 -8.55
CA GLY A 98 0.23 -12.40 -7.77
C GLY A 98 -0.10 -13.69 -8.51
N ALA A 99 0.47 -14.82 -8.09
CA ALA A 99 0.13 -16.12 -8.64
C ALA A 99 -1.28 -16.52 -8.21
N ARG A 100 -1.98 -17.34 -9.00
CA ARG A 100 -3.32 -17.83 -8.62
C ARG A 100 -3.26 -18.60 -7.30
N GLU A 101 -2.23 -19.40 -7.17
CA GLU A 101 -1.95 -20.31 -6.07
C GLU A 101 -1.76 -19.54 -4.76
N ASP A 102 -1.22 -18.32 -4.80
CA ASP A 102 -1.06 -17.46 -3.61
C ASP A 102 -2.42 -17.15 -2.97
N PHE A 103 -3.39 -16.75 -3.79
CA PHE A 103 -4.74 -16.38 -3.34
C PHE A 103 -5.58 -17.60 -3.02
N ASP A 104 -5.50 -18.66 -3.82
CA ASP A 104 -6.19 -19.92 -3.54
C ASP A 104 -5.70 -20.53 -2.23
N ALA A 105 -4.41 -20.41 -1.90
CA ALA A 105 -3.86 -20.77 -0.60
C ALA A 105 -4.44 -19.91 0.54
N TRP A 106 -4.65 -18.59 0.35
CA TRP A 106 -5.32 -17.75 1.34
C TRP A 106 -6.76 -18.19 1.60
N GLY A 107 -7.50 -18.51 0.52
CA GLY A 107 -8.86 -19.06 0.62
C GLY A 107 -8.88 -20.39 1.39
N ALA A 108 -7.98 -21.31 1.04
CA ALA A 108 -7.83 -22.61 1.70
C ALA A 108 -7.38 -22.50 3.16
N ALA A 109 -6.65 -21.44 3.53
CA ALA A 109 -6.25 -21.14 4.91
C ALA A 109 -7.40 -20.61 5.79
N GLY A 110 -8.64 -20.66 5.32
CA GLY A 110 -9.83 -20.28 6.10
C GLY A 110 -10.25 -18.83 5.92
N ASN A 111 -9.93 -18.20 4.78
CA ASN A 111 -10.35 -16.84 4.44
C ASN A 111 -11.33 -16.86 3.25
N PRO A 112 -12.62 -17.15 3.45
CA PRO A 112 -13.61 -17.14 2.37
C PRO A 112 -13.63 -15.81 1.62
N GLY A 113 -13.72 -15.86 0.29
CA GLY A 113 -13.70 -14.67 -0.57
C GLY A 113 -12.30 -14.18 -0.97
N TRP A 114 -11.24 -14.88 -0.56
CA TRP A 114 -9.85 -14.55 -0.91
C TRP A 114 -9.21 -15.47 -1.94
N SER A 115 -9.95 -16.41 -2.53
CA SER A 115 -9.45 -17.18 -3.68
C SER A 115 -9.22 -16.27 -4.89
N TYR A 116 -8.41 -16.70 -5.85
CA TYR A 116 -8.19 -15.90 -7.06
C TYR A 116 -9.50 -15.62 -7.80
N GLY A 117 -10.39 -16.62 -7.85
CA GLY A 117 -11.70 -16.49 -8.48
C GLY A 117 -12.56 -15.40 -7.84
N ASP A 118 -12.55 -15.32 -6.51
CA ASP A 118 -13.31 -14.31 -5.75
C ASP A 118 -12.72 -12.90 -5.90
N LEU A 119 -11.40 -12.80 -6.03
CA LEU A 119 -10.69 -11.52 -6.15
C LEU A 119 -10.61 -10.98 -7.58
N LEU A 120 -10.77 -11.82 -8.60
CA LEU A 120 -10.70 -11.39 -10.01
C LEU A 120 -11.65 -10.22 -10.34
N PRO A 121 -12.92 -10.20 -9.90
CA PRO A 121 -13.79 -9.03 -10.08
C PRO A 121 -13.24 -7.76 -9.44
N ALA A 122 -12.61 -7.86 -8.25
CA ALA A 122 -12.00 -6.73 -7.58
C ALA A 122 -10.76 -6.23 -8.32
N PHE A 123 -9.89 -7.13 -8.81
CA PHE A 123 -8.78 -6.76 -9.68
C PHE A 123 -9.28 -6.02 -10.92
N LYS A 124 -10.22 -6.58 -11.66
CA LYS A 124 -10.78 -5.95 -12.87
C LYS A 124 -11.41 -4.58 -12.57
N ALA A 125 -12.08 -4.41 -11.43
CA ALA A 125 -12.67 -3.13 -11.04
C ALA A 125 -11.65 -2.03 -10.71
N LEU A 126 -10.39 -2.39 -10.39
CA LEU A 126 -9.32 -1.42 -10.17
C LEU A 126 -8.74 -0.88 -11.48
N GLU A 127 -8.81 -1.67 -12.55
CA GLU A 127 -7.97 -1.51 -13.73
C GLU A 127 -8.57 -0.66 -14.83
N ASP A 128 -7.75 0.24 -15.37
CA ASP A 128 -7.92 0.86 -16.68
C ASP A 128 -6.74 0.43 -17.55
N ASN A 129 -6.82 -0.80 -18.08
CA ASN A 129 -5.71 -1.43 -18.79
C ASN A 129 -5.67 -0.98 -20.26
N GLU A 130 -4.54 -0.43 -20.68
CA GLU A 130 -4.31 0.05 -22.05
C GLU A 130 -4.41 -1.06 -23.10
N ALA A 131 -4.14 -2.32 -22.71
CA ALA A 131 -4.28 -3.49 -23.59
C ALA A 131 -5.74 -3.93 -23.82
N GLY A 132 -6.71 -3.26 -23.18
CA GLY A 132 -8.13 -3.55 -23.31
C GLY A 132 -8.66 -4.57 -22.30
N ALA A 133 -9.98 -4.78 -22.34
CA ALA A 133 -10.67 -5.73 -21.46
C ALA A 133 -10.70 -7.12 -22.09
N ASP A 134 -10.60 -8.14 -21.23
CA ASP A 134 -10.85 -9.53 -21.61
C ASP A 134 -11.35 -10.33 -20.39
N GLN A 135 -11.20 -11.66 -20.43
CA GLN A 135 -11.52 -12.53 -19.31
C GLN A 135 -10.79 -12.13 -18.02
N TRP A 136 -9.53 -11.71 -18.14
CA TRP A 136 -8.61 -11.45 -17.03
C TRP A 136 -8.50 -9.97 -16.68
N ARG A 137 -8.54 -9.06 -17.65
CA ARG A 137 -8.27 -7.62 -17.49
C ARG A 137 -9.52 -6.77 -17.38
N GLY A 138 -9.43 -5.72 -16.57
CA GLY A 138 -10.43 -4.66 -16.48
C GLY A 138 -10.07 -3.41 -17.28
N VAL A 139 -11.10 -2.62 -17.60
CA VAL A 139 -10.97 -1.28 -18.18
C VAL A 139 -11.91 -0.32 -17.46
N GLY A 140 -11.60 0.99 -17.48
CA GLY A 140 -12.45 2.02 -16.87
C GLY A 140 -12.31 2.16 -15.35
N GLY A 141 -11.45 1.35 -14.71
CA GLY A 141 -11.08 1.51 -13.32
C GLY A 141 -10.23 2.76 -13.04
N PRO A 142 -9.98 3.08 -11.76
CA PRO A 142 -9.20 4.27 -11.39
C PRO A 142 -7.68 4.14 -11.63
N LEU A 143 -7.14 2.91 -11.68
CA LEU A 143 -5.72 2.65 -11.82
C LEU A 143 -5.37 2.35 -13.29
N HIS A 144 -4.76 3.35 -13.95
CA HIS A 144 -4.29 3.16 -15.33
C HIS A 144 -3.05 2.28 -15.38
N ILE A 145 -3.07 1.31 -16.29
CA ILE A 145 -2.00 0.35 -16.51
C ILE A 145 -1.56 0.45 -17.96
N THR A 146 -0.27 0.75 -18.14
CA THR A 146 0.36 0.94 -19.44
C THR A 146 1.12 -0.31 -19.82
N ASP A 147 0.92 -0.76 -21.05
CA ASP A 147 1.78 -1.73 -21.71
C ASP A 147 3.03 -1.01 -22.23
N CYS A 148 4.20 -1.32 -21.67
CA CYS A 148 5.45 -0.69 -22.05
C CYS A 148 6.23 -1.47 -23.12
N SER A 149 5.66 -2.52 -23.72
CA SER A 149 6.32 -3.39 -24.72
C SER A 149 6.93 -2.63 -25.90
N ASN A 150 6.34 -1.50 -26.29
CA ASN A 150 6.85 -0.64 -27.36
C ASN A 150 7.89 0.39 -26.92
N ALA A 151 8.08 0.57 -25.61
CA ALA A 151 8.97 1.56 -25.01
C ALA A 151 10.19 0.95 -24.29
N VAL A 152 10.30 -0.39 -24.25
CA VAL A 152 11.45 -1.06 -23.64
C VAL A 152 12.73 -0.83 -24.42
N HIS A 153 13.86 -0.86 -23.72
CA HIS A 153 15.18 -0.78 -24.34
C HIS A 153 15.39 -1.94 -25.35
N PRO A 154 16.06 -1.73 -26.51
CA PRO A 154 16.26 -2.78 -27.50
C PRO A 154 16.94 -4.06 -26.98
N LEU A 155 17.73 -3.95 -25.90
CA LEU A 155 18.34 -5.10 -25.20
C LEU A 155 17.28 -6.07 -24.66
N THR A 156 16.11 -5.59 -24.25
CA THR A 156 15.02 -6.44 -23.74
C THR A 156 14.62 -7.48 -24.78
N LYS A 157 14.53 -7.13 -26.07
CA LYS A 157 14.21 -8.09 -27.14
C LYS A 157 15.24 -9.21 -27.25
N ARG A 158 16.53 -8.90 -27.06
CA ARG A 158 17.62 -9.90 -27.06
C ARG A 158 17.53 -10.81 -25.84
N TYR A 159 17.21 -10.25 -24.68
CA TYR A 159 17.01 -11.02 -23.45
C TYR A 159 15.83 -11.99 -23.58
N LEU A 160 14.68 -11.53 -24.09
CA LEU A 160 13.51 -12.39 -24.31
C LEU A 160 13.81 -13.54 -25.28
N ALA A 161 14.50 -13.26 -26.39
CA ALA A 161 14.90 -14.30 -27.34
C ALA A 161 15.85 -15.33 -26.72
N ALA A 162 16.81 -14.90 -25.91
CA ALA A 162 17.72 -15.81 -25.21
C ALA A 162 16.98 -16.68 -24.18
N ALA A 163 16.02 -16.11 -23.45
CA ALA A 163 15.20 -16.86 -22.51
C ALA A 163 14.32 -17.91 -23.21
N GLN A 164 13.76 -17.60 -24.38
CA GLN A 164 13.04 -18.59 -25.19
C GLN A 164 13.95 -19.70 -25.71
N GLN A 165 15.17 -19.38 -26.14
CA GLN A 165 16.17 -20.39 -26.52
C GLN A 165 16.57 -21.31 -25.35
N ALA A 166 16.53 -20.80 -24.12
CA ALA A 166 16.72 -21.56 -22.90
C ALA A 166 15.49 -22.39 -22.47
N GLY A 167 14.38 -22.32 -23.22
CA GLY A 167 13.18 -23.13 -23.00
C GLY A 167 12.06 -22.44 -22.23
N LEU A 168 12.20 -21.17 -21.85
CA LEU A 168 11.13 -20.44 -21.18
C LEU A 168 10.04 -19.99 -22.17
N PRO A 169 8.74 -20.19 -21.86
CA PRO A 169 7.68 -19.70 -22.71
C PRO A 169 7.65 -18.17 -22.68
N LEU A 170 7.31 -17.55 -23.83
CA LEU A 170 7.04 -16.13 -23.87
C LEU A 170 5.67 -15.88 -23.21
N ASN A 171 5.63 -15.03 -22.20
CA ASN A 171 4.41 -14.59 -21.53
C ASN A 171 4.05 -13.16 -21.98
N PRO A 172 2.92 -12.98 -22.71
CA PRO A 172 2.49 -11.65 -23.15
C PRO A 172 1.82 -10.84 -22.03
N ASP A 173 1.38 -11.47 -20.93
CA ASP A 173 0.67 -10.80 -19.83
C ASP A 173 0.74 -11.64 -18.54
N PHE A 174 1.55 -11.20 -17.58
CA PHE A 174 1.69 -11.86 -16.27
C PHE A 174 0.41 -11.85 -15.41
N ASN A 175 -0.60 -11.05 -15.79
CA ASN A 175 -1.91 -11.01 -15.13
C ASN A 175 -3.00 -11.74 -15.93
N GLY A 176 -2.61 -12.43 -17.01
CA GLY A 176 -3.49 -13.21 -17.89
C GLY A 176 -3.75 -14.63 -17.40
N ALA A 177 -3.92 -15.55 -18.35
CA ALA A 177 -4.28 -16.94 -18.06
C ALA A 177 -3.20 -17.72 -17.29
N THR A 178 -1.92 -17.40 -17.54
CA THR A 178 -0.77 -18.07 -16.95
C THR A 178 0.27 -17.03 -16.52
N GLN A 179 0.93 -17.25 -15.39
CA GLN A 179 1.97 -16.35 -14.90
C GLN A 179 3.39 -16.77 -15.33
N GLU A 180 3.63 -18.07 -15.51
CA GLU A 180 4.96 -18.58 -15.86
C GLU A 180 5.45 -18.07 -17.22
N GLY A 181 6.75 -17.77 -17.30
CA GLY A 181 7.44 -17.44 -18.54
C GLY A 181 8.28 -16.17 -18.46
N VAL A 182 8.68 -15.69 -19.63
CA VAL A 182 9.47 -14.48 -19.81
C VAL A 182 8.68 -13.46 -20.62
N GLY A 183 8.67 -12.19 -20.21
CA GLY A 183 7.80 -11.20 -20.82
C GLY A 183 8.13 -9.78 -20.39
N VAL A 184 7.42 -8.82 -20.98
CA VAL A 184 7.47 -7.42 -20.55
C VAL A 184 6.36 -7.18 -19.54
N TYR A 185 6.72 -6.66 -18.36
CA TYR A 185 5.72 -6.31 -17.34
C TYR A 185 4.96 -5.03 -17.71
N GLN A 186 3.73 -4.93 -17.26
CA GLN A 186 2.96 -3.68 -17.32
C GLN A 186 3.30 -2.77 -16.14
N ILE A 187 3.06 -1.47 -16.28
CA ILE A 187 3.34 -0.48 -15.23
C ILE A 187 2.17 0.45 -14.95
N THR A 188 1.99 0.85 -13.69
CA THR A 188 0.99 1.85 -13.28
C THR A 188 1.46 3.26 -13.61
N THR A 189 1.31 3.66 -14.86
CA THR A 189 1.58 5.02 -15.34
C THR A 189 0.40 5.55 -16.15
N ARG A 190 0.36 6.84 -16.50
CA ARG A 190 -0.56 7.41 -17.49
C ARG A 190 0.04 8.68 -18.06
N ASN A 191 0.14 8.75 -19.39
CA ASN A 191 0.74 9.87 -20.13
C ASN A 191 2.17 10.17 -19.62
N GLY A 192 3.01 9.14 -19.50
CA GLY A 192 4.41 9.25 -19.06
C GLY A 192 4.62 9.62 -17.58
N ARG A 193 3.56 9.62 -16.77
CA ARG A 193 3.62 9.98 -15.34
C ARG A 193 3.14 8.83 -14.47
N ARG A 194 3.75 8.68 -13.29
CA ARG A 194 3.34 7.70 -12.27
C ARG A 194 1.83 7.78 -11.98
N MET A 195 1.18 6.63 -11.88
CA MET A 195 -0.18 6.48 -11.36
C MET A 195 -0.14 5.85 -9.96
N SER A 196 0.15 6.68 -8.94
CA SER A 196 0.13 6.23 -7.54
C SER A 196 -1.30 6.06 -7.02
N ALA A 197 -1.46 5.37 -5.89
CA ALA A 197 -2.76 5.24 -5.24
C ALA A 197 -3.34 6.60 -4.81
N ALA A 198 -2.48 7.56 -4.43
CA ALA A 198 -2.93 8.92 -4.16
C ALA A 198 -3.54 9.57 -5.41
N ARG A 199 -2.93 9.39 -6.58
CA ARG A 199 -3.44 9.96 -7.83
C ARG A 199 -4.73 9.28 -8.29
N ALA A 200 -4.78 7.94 -8.20
CA ALA A 200 -5.91 7.14 -8.66
C ALA A 200 -7.14 7.24 -7.74
N PHE A 201 -6.95 7.29 -6.42
CA PHE A 201 -8.04 7.15 -5.45
C PHE A 201 -8.18 8.36 -4.51
N LEU A 202 -7.10 8.73 -3.80
CA LEU A 202 -7.19 9.73 -2.74
C LEU A 202 -7.50 11.14 -3.27
N ARG A 203 -6.85 11.57 -4.35
CA ARG A 203 -7.09 12.89 -4.95
C ARG A 203 -8.52 13.07 -5.44
N PRO A 204 -9.13 12.09 -6.15
CA PRO A 204 -10.57 12.12 -6.40
C PRO A 204 -11.40 12.22 -5.12
N ALA A 205 -11.08 11.43 -4.09
CA ALA A 205 -11.81 11.45 -2.81
C ALA A 205 -11.72 12.81 -2.11
N MET A 206 -10.54 13.46 -2.10
CA MET A 206 -10.31 14.79 -1.51
C MET A 206 -11.12 15.92 -2.17
N LYS A 207 -11.62 15.72 -3.39
CA LYS A 207 -12.52 16.70 -4.02
C LYS A 207 -13.92 16.67 -3.41
N ARG A 208 -14.25 15.63 -2.63
CA ARG A 208 -15.52 15.50 -1.93
C ARG A 208 -15.43 16.29 -0.62
N GLY A 209 -16.50 17.01 -0.26
CA GLY A 209 -16.55 17.82 0.96
C GLY A 209 -16.52 17.01 2.27
N ASN A 210 -16.65 15.68 2.20
CA ASN A 210 -16.67 14.76 3.34
C ASN A 210 -15.35 14.02 3.58
N VAL A 211 -14.27 14.34 2.86
CA VAL A 211 -12.95 13.75 3.06
C VAL A 211 -11.96 14.82 3.51
N ARG A 212 -11.44 14.67 4.72
CA ARG A 212 -10.36 15.51 5.25
C ARG A 212 -9.07 14.71 5.26
N VAL A 213 -8.01 15.28 4.70
CA VAL A 213 -6.67 14.71 4.74
C VAL A 213 -5.76 15.66 5.52
N GLU A 214 -5.16 15.14 6.58
CA GLU A 214 -4.14 15.83 7.37
C GLU A 214 -2.78 15.24 7.04
N THR A 215 -1.89 16.06 6.49
CA THR A 215 -0.50 15.68 6.23
C THR A 215 0.42 16.12 7.36
N ASN A 216 1.64 15.56 7.41
CA ASN A 216 2.58 15.73 8.52
C ASN A 216 1.91 15.42 9.88
N ALA A 217 1.00 14.45 9.88
CA ALA A 217 0.18 14.04 11.01
C ALA A 217 0.51 12.59 11.37
N LEU A 218 1.45 12.42 12.30
CA LEU A 218 1.90 11.10 12.73
C LEU A 218 0.97 10.56 13.82
N ALA A 219 0.22 9.51 13.51
CA ALA A 219 -0.53 8.80 14.54
C ALA A 219 0.42 8.14 15.54
N THR A 220 0.22 8.42 16.83
CA THR A 220 1.07 7.94 17.93
C THR A 220 0.37 6.86 18.75
N LYS A 221 -0.96 6.89 18.84
CA LYS A 221 -1.74 5.95 19.66
C LYS A 221 -3.19 5.82 19.18
N ILE A 222 -3.71 4.59 19.18
CA ILE A 222 -5.14 4.29 19.07
C ILE A 222 -5.75 4.42 20.46
N LEU A 223 -6.87 5.11 20.54
CA LEU A 223 -7.56 5.39 21.78
C LEU A 223 -8.72 4.40 21.97
N PHE A 224 -8.84 3.82 23.16
CA PHE A 224 -9.80 2.76 23.46
C PHE A 224 -10.76 3.12 24.59
N GLU A 225 -11.99 2.62 24.49
CA GLU A 225 -12.94 2.47 25.59
C GLU A 225 -13.19 0.98 25.80
N GLY A 226 -12.63 0.42 26.88
CA GLY A 226 -12.51 -1.03 27.03
C GLY A 226 -11.70 -1.63 25.89
N LYS A 227 -12.33 -2.46 25.05
CA LYS A 227 -11.70 -3.07 23.86
C LYS A 227 -12.11 -2.40 22.54
N ARG A 228 -12.94 -1.36 22.59
CA ARG A 228 -13.43 -0.65 21.39
C ARG A 228 -12.49 0.50 21.05
N ALA A 229 -11.94 0.52 19.84
CA ALA A 229 -11.24 1.68 19.32
C ALA A 229 -12.24 2.83 19.08
N VAL A 230 -11.97 4.00 19.68
CA VAL A 230 -12.85 5.18 19.63
C VAL A 230 -12.16 6.40 19.00
N GLY A 231 -10.90 6.28 18.61
CA GLY A 231 -10.22 7.31 17.83
C GLY A 231 -8.70 7.17 17.87
N VAL A 232 -8.02 8.26 17.53
CA VAL A 232 -6.56 8.29 17.36
C VAL A 232 -5.99 9.56 17.97
N GLU A 233 -4.87 9.42 18.67
CA GLU A 233 -3.94 10.48 19.01
C GLU A 233 -2.88 10.60 17.92
N TYR A 234 -2.53 11.83 17.54
CA TYR A 234 -1.54 12.09 16.54
C TYR A 234 -0.78 13.39 16.82
N GLU A 235 0.48 13.44 16.40
CA GLU A 235 1.30 14.65 16.45
C GLU A 235 1.26 15.37 15.10
N GLN A 236 1.08 16.68 15.14
CA GLN A 236 1.12 17.54 13.97
C GLN A 236 1.61 18.93 14.36
N ASN A 237 2.62 19.43 13.65
CA ASN A 237 3.22 20.76 13.91
C ASN A 237 3.67 20.94 15.36
N GLY A 238 4.26 19.90 15.96
CA GLY A 238 4.73 19.92 17.35
C GLY A 238 3.62 19.89 18.41
N GLN A 239 2.38 19.63 18.04
CA GLN A 239 1.24 19.53 18.96
C GLN A 239 0.63 18.14 18.91
N THR A 240 0.36 17.58 20.08
CA THR A 240 -0.47 16.39 20.24
C THR A 240 -1.94 16.75 20.06
N LYS A 241 -2.62 16.06 19.15
CA LYS A 241 -4.04 16.24 18.84
C LYS A 241 -4.76 14.91 18.94
N THR A 242 -6.09 14.98 19.08
CA THR A 242 -6.95 13.79 19.12
C THR A 242 -8.14 13.95 18.17
N ALA A 243 -8.52 12.86 17.53
CA ALA A 243 -9.71 12.75 16.70
C ALA A 243 -10.54 11.53 17.12
N ARG A 244 -11.87 11.67 17.18
CA ARG A 244 -12.80 10.58 17.54
C ARG A 244 -13.38 9.92 16.30
N ALA A 245 -13.48 8.60 16.32
CA ALA A 245 -14.15 7.81 15.29
C ALA A 245 -15.54 7.40 15.79
N GLY A 246 -16.59 7.79 15.06
CA GLY A 246 -17.96 7.41 15.34
C GLY A 246 -18.24 5.94 14.98
N ARG A 247 -17.47 5.38 14.03
CA ARG A 247 -17.58 3.99 13.60
C ARG A 247 -16.28 3.25 13.84
N GLU A 248 -15.31 3.42 12.95
CA GLU A 248 -14.10 2.58 12.91
C GLU A 248 -12.82 3.41 12.77
N VAL A 249 -11.75 2.88 13.36
CA VAL A 249 -10.38 3.30 13.10
C VAL A 249 -9.74 2.24 12.22
N ILE A 250 -9.25 2.64 11.04
CA ILE A 250 -8.70 1.76 10.02
C ILE A 250 -7.19 2.01 9.94
N ILE A 251 -6.39 0.98 10.23
CA ILE A 251 -4.93 1.09 10.21
C ILE A 251 -4.42 0.69 8.83
N SER A 252 -3.77 1.62 8.15
CA SER A 252 -3.19 1.49 6.80
C SER A 252 -1.75 2.00 6.77
N GLY A 253 -1.01 1.77 7.87
CA GLY A 253 0.39 2.17 8.03
C GLY A 253 1.40 1.28 7.29
N GLY A 254 0.94 0.21 6.62
CA GLY A 254 1.80 -0.78 5.97
C GLY A 254 2.35 -1.83 6.95
N SER A 255 3.19 -2.75 6.44
CA SER A 255 3.68 -3.92 7.18
C SER A 255 4.57 -3.58 8.38
N ILE A 256 5.19 -2.39 8.41
CA ILE A 256 6.05 -1.95 9.51
C ILE A 256 5.28 -1.10 10.52
N ASN A 257 4.65 -0.01 10.09
CA ASN A 257 4.04 0.94 11.02
C ASN A 257 2.69 0.47 11.59
N SER A 258 1.95 -0.42 10.91
CA SER A 258 0.68 -0.92 11.44
C SER A 258 0.86 -1.75 12.72
N PRO A 259 1.71 -2.80 12.75
CA PRO A 259 1.95 -3.54 13.99
C PRO A 259 2.62 -2.66 15.06
N GLN A 260 3.51 -1.75 14.67
CA GLN A 260 4.11 -0.79 15.61
C GLN A 260 3.03 0.07 16.30
N LEU A 261 2.10 0.66 15.55
CA LEU A 261 1.05 1.49 16.12
C LEU A 261 0.11 0.65 17.01
N LEU A 262 -0.22 -0.58 16.62
CA LEU A 262 -0.99 -1.50 17.47
C LEU A 262 -0.27 -1.74 18.81
N GLN A 263 1.02 -2.06 18.76
CA GLN A 263 1.84 -2.30 19.96
C GLN A 263 1.92 -1.06 20.85
N LEU A 264 2.21 0.13 20.29
CA LEU A 264 2.20 1.41 21.01
C LEU A 264 0.84 1.75 21.66
N SER A 265 -0.23 1.13 21.16
CA SER A 265 -1.60 1.31 21.64
C SER A 265 -2.08 0.19 22.57
N GLY A 266 -1.19 -0.71 22.99
CA GLY A 266 -1.51 -1.79 23.91
C GLY A 266 -2.09 -3.06 23.26
N VAL A 267 -1.97 -3.22 21.95
CA VAL A 267 -2.40 -4.41 21.21
C VAL A 267 -1.18 -5.15 20.66
N GLY A 268 -0.81 -6.28 21.27
CA GLY A 268 0.38 -7.05 20.86
C GLY A 268 0.87 -8.05 21.91
N PRO A 269 2.09 -8.60 21.76
CA PRO A 269 2.65 -9.59 22.67
C PRO A 269 2.75 -9.06 24.10
N ALA A 270 2.08 -9.69 25.07
CA ALA A 270 1.89 -9.09 26.40
C ALA A 270 3.22 -8.88 27.14
N ALA A 271 4.15 -9.84 27.03
CA ALA A 271 5.47 -9.76 27.64
C ALA A 271 6.29 -8.58 27.07
N LEU A 272 6.26 -8.39 25.75
CA LEU A 272 6.93 -7.27 25.08
C LEU A 272 6.35 -5.94 25.55
N LEU A 273 5.03 -5.80 25.54
CA LEU A 273 4.35 -4.56 25.92
C LEU A 273 4.63 -4.17 27.39
N ASN A 274 4.53 -5.14 28.30
CA ASN A 274 4.84 -4.91 29.71
C ASN A 274 6.31 -4.52 29.92
N GLY A 275 7.24 -5.15 29.20
CA GLY A 275 8.66 -4.82 29.24
C GLY A 275 8.98 -3.40 28.77
N LEU A 276 8.13 -2.83 27.90
CA LEU A 276 8.22 -1.45 27.41
C LEU A 276 7.37 -0.46 28.21
N GLY A 277 6.69 -0.90 29.28
CA GLY A 277 5.81 -0.05 30.08
C GLY A 277 4.53 0.38 29.36
N VAL A 278 4.12 -0.33 28.30
CA VAL A 278 2.88 -0.06 27.56
C VAL A 278 1.73 -0.86 28.18
N PRO A 279 0.66 -0.22 28.68
CA PRO A 279 -0.50 -0.93 29.22
C PRO A 279 -1.15 -1.83 28.16
N VAL A 280 -1.40 -3.09 28.51
CA VAL A 280 -2.01 -4.07 27.61
C VAL A 280 -3.53 -3.87 27.54
N VAL A 281 -4.03 -3.55 26.35
CA VAL A 281 -5.47 -3.52 26.00
C VAL A 281 -5.91 -4.89 25.49
N HIS A 282 -5.09 -5.51 24.63
CA HIS A 282 -5.35 -6.84 24.09
C HIS A 282 -4.05 -7.58 23.80
N ALA A 283 -3.84 -8.70 24.48
CA ALA A 283 -2.70 -9.58 24.24
C ALA A 283 -2.90 -10.34 22.92
N ASN A 284 -1.93 -10.24 22.01
CA ASN A 284 -1.90 -11.00 20.76
C ASN A 284 -0.46 -11.17 20.27
N GLU A 285 0.06 -12.39 20.39
CA GLU A 285 1.44 -12.74 20.04
C GLU A 285 1.76 -12.61 18.55
N ASN A 286 0.75 -12.54 17.68
CA ASN A 286 0.95 -12.44 16.23
C ASN A 286 1.24 -11.01 15.76
N VAL A 287 1.01 -9.98 16.59
CA VAL A 287 1.21 -8.59 16.17
C VAL A 287 2.70 -8.28 16.06
N GLY A 288 3.16 -8.09 14.82
CA GLY A 288 4.58 -7.86 14.49
C GLY A 288 5.34 -9.15 14.16
N ALA A 289 4.69 -10.31 14.23
CA ALA A 289 5.25 -11.59 13.81
C ALA A 289 4.93 -11.88 12.33
N ASN A 290 5.42 -13.03 11.83
CA ASN A 290 5.16 -13.54 10.48
C ASN A 290 5.52 -12.57 9.33
N LEU A 291 6.52 -11.71 9.56
CA LEU A 291 7.04 -10.80 8.54
C LEU A 291 7.69 -11.62 7.41
N GLN A 292 7.37 -11.27 6.18
CA GLN A 292 7.91 -11.82 4.95
C GLN A 292 8.26 -10.65 4.03
N ASP A 293 9.44 -10.68 3.42
CA ASP A 293 9.93 -9.70 2.44
C ASP A 293 10.66 -10.43 1.30
#